data_AF-A0A3P7QY68-F1
#
_entry.id   AF-A0A3P7QY68-F1
#
_cell.length_a   1.000
_cell.length_b   1.000
_cell.length_c   1.000
_cell.angle_alpha   90.00
_cell.angle_beta   90.00
_cell.angle_gamma   90.00
#
_symmetry.space_group_name_H-M   'P 1'
#
loop_
_entity.id
_entity.type
_entity.pdbx_description
1 polymer ?
#
loop_
_entity_poly.entity_id
_entity_poly.type
_entity_poly.pdbx_seq_one_letter_code
_entity_poly.pdbx_strand_id
1 'polypeptide(L)'
;MFAVAWKAPILFTNEQWQRALEVKRTVENDENIFPNKRLRISTPPPTDEEIELRRAQIGTLKDVPVVCFSGFTPEEKDALQRAKNVQDCSHLVVLNLWRTMKLLEAVALGKNVVGPNWVTDGYRCRVIPDSLDYFARDEENEKVFGYNLKYSVLKARYRKLFQDVTFYLSPSVEPSHTQLSLLIELAGGTVLRERPQPPYVIQCIETESPLLLVSNDSDVHLLQYLTDCGMR
;
A
#
# COMPACT_ATOMS: atom_id res chain seq x y z
N MET A 1 -12.25 27.90 25.20
CA MET A 1 -12.54 28.91 24.16
C MET A 1 -13.04 28.15 22.94
N PHE A 2 -14.37 28.11 22.73
CA PHE A 2 -15.00 27.28 21.70
C PHE A 2 -14.78 27.89 20.31
N ALA A 3 -14.43 27.07 19.31
CA ALA A 3 -14.18 27.50 17.94
C ALA A 3 -15.47 28.03 17.28
N VAL A 4 -15.47 29.31 16.90
CA VAL A 4 -16.59 30.04 16.28
C VAL A 4 -16.42 30.13 14.75
N ALA A 5 -15.55 29.31 14.15
CA ALA A 5 -15.07 29.46 12.76
C ALA A 5 -16.16 29.44 11.67
N TRP A 6 -17.35 28.90 11.98
CA TRP A 6 -18.53 28.83 11.12
C TRP A 6 -19.54 29.98 11.25
N LYS A 7 -19.41 30.90 12.23
CA LYS A 7 -20.38 32.00 12.45
C LYS A 7 -19.93 33.37 11.93
N ALA A 8 -18.69 33.50 11.46
CA ALA A 8 -18.17 34.75 10.91
C ALA A 8 -17.38 34.47 9.61
N PRO A 9 -17.55 35.29 8.55
CA PRO A 9 -16.79 35.13 7.32
C PRO A 9 -15.30 35.39 7.60
N ILE A 10 -14.47 34.41 7.24
CA ILE A 10 -13.01 34.57 7.30
C ILE A 10 -12.61 35.46 6.13
N LEU A 11 -12.30 36.72 6.40
CA LEU A 11 -11.81 37.67 5.41
C LEU A 11 -10.32 37.43 5.18
N PHE A 12 -9.99 36.90 4.00
CA PHE A 12 -8.60 36.77 3.57
C PHE A 12 -8.11 38.10 2.99
N THR A 13 -6.94 38.54 3.43
CA THR A 13 -6.21 39.64 2.79
C THR A 13 -5.69 39.20 1.42
N ASN A 14 -5.46 40.15 0.50
CA ASN A 14 -4.91 39.84 -0.82
C ASN A 14 -3.53 39.15 -0.72
N GLU A 15 -2.71 39.51 0.27
CA GLU A 15 -1.42 38.84 0.54
C GLU A 15 -1.60 37.38 0.99
N GLN A 16 -2.57 37.10 1.86
CA GLN A 16 -2.89 35.72 2.27
C GLN A 16 -3.39 34.90 1.08
N TRP A 17 -4.20 35.51 0.21
CA TRP A 17 -4.68 34.86 -1.00
C TRP A 17 -3.54 34.56 -1.99
N GLN A 18 -2.63 35.52 -2.20
CA GLN A 18 -1.46 35.31 -3.06
C GLN A 18 -0.53 34.24 -2.50
N ARG A 19 -0.25 34.25 -1.19
CA ARG A 19 0.51 33.16 -0.56
C ARG A 19 -0.17 31.81 -0.72
N ALA A 20 -1.48 31.73 -0.54
CA ALA A 20 -2.22 30.49 -0.73
C ALA A 20 -2.15 30.00 -2.19
N LEU A 21 -2.23 30.90 -3.17
CA LEU A 21 -2.05 30.59 -4.59
C LEU A 21 -0.63 30.13 -4.91
N GLU A 22 0.39 30.77 -4.34
CA GLU A 22 1.80 30.40 -4.50
C GLU A 22 2.06 29.01 -3.92
N VAL A 23 1.53 28.72 -2.73
CA VAL A 23 1.60 27.41 -2.08
C VAL A 23 0.87 26.37 -2.92
N LYS A 24 -0.36 26.67 -3.39
CA LYS A 24 -1.12 25.79 -4.27
C LYS A 24 -0.33 25.47 -5.54
N ARG A 25 0.24 26.48 -6.20
CA ARG A 25 1.05 26.31 -7.42
C ARG A 25 2.30 25.48 -7.17
N THR A 26 2.98 25.74 -6.05
CA THR A 26 4.18 24.98 -5.65
C THR A 26 3.83 23.52 -5.44
N VAL A 27 2.76 23.25 -4.66
CA VAL A 27 2.26 21.90 -4.38
C VAL A 27 1.79 21.20 -5.65
N GLU A 28 1.01 21.86 -6.52
CA GLU A 28 0.53 21.31 -7.80
C GLU A 28 1.64 20.99 -8.81
N ASN A 29 2.81 21.60 -8.65
CA ASN A 29 3.99 21.35 -9.49
C ASN A 29 5.03 20.47 -8.82
N ASP A 30 4.82 20.09 -7.56
CA ASP A 30 5.68 19.17 -6.85
C ASP A 30 5.46 17.75 -7.39
N GLU A 31 6.50 17.20 -8.03
CA GLU A 31 6.47 15.87 -8.62
C GLU A 31 6.34 14.75 -7.59
N ASN A 32 6.76 14.98 -6.34
CA ASN A 32 6.62 14.02 -5.25
C ASN A 32 5.17 13.95 -4.75
N ILE A 33 4.45 15.08 -4.82
CA ILE A 33 3.04 15.16 -4.38
C ILE A 33 2.09 14.66 -5.48
N PHE A 34 2.34 15.00 -6.74
CA PHE A 34 1.49 14.62 -7.87
C PHE A 34 2.24 13.82 -8.96
N PRO A 35 2.65 12.57 -8.67
CA PRO A 35 3.46 11.78 -9.60
C PRO A 35 2.73 11.48 -10.93
N ASN A 36 1.39 11.47 -10.94
CA ASN A 36 0.58 11.31 -12.16
C ASN A 36 0.85 12.40 -13.21
N LYS A 37 1.20 13.62 -12.79
CA LYS A 37 1.42 14.76 -13.70
C LYS A 37 2.64 14.52 -14.60
N ARG A 38 3.70 13.91 -14.07
CA ARG A 38 4.91 13.56 -14.82
C ARG A 38 4.65 12.47 -15.88
N LEU A 39 3.78 11.52 -15.57
CA LEU A 39 3.39 10.48 -16.54
C LEU A 39 2.57 11.04 -17.71
N ARG A 40 1.69 12.01 -17.44
CA ARG A 40 0.84 12.64 -18.48
C ARG A 40 1.62 13.51 -19.47
N ILE A 41 2.83 13.96 -19.12
CA ILE A 41 3.72 14.73 -20.00
C ILE A 41 4.52 13.80 -20.94
N SER A 42 4.42 12.47 -20.77
CA SER A 42 5.10 11.50 -21.64
C SER A 42 4.41 11.36 -23.01
N THR A 43 5.09 10.64 -23.92
CA THR A 43 4.60 10.35 -25.28
C THR A 43 3.14 9.88 -25.29
N PRO A 44 2.31 10.33 -26.25
CA PRO A 44 0.89 9.99 -26.32
C PRO A 44 0.70 8.46 -26.33
N PRO A 45 -0.39 7.96 -25.71
CA PRO A 45 -0.66 6.53 -25.68
C PRO A 45 -0.85 5.98 -27.10
N PRO A 46 -0.40 4.75 -27.39
CA PRO A 46 -0.63 4.09 -28.66
C PRO A 46 -2.13 3.85 -28.89
N THR A 47 -2.56 3.86 -30.15
CA THR A 47 -3.94 3.54 -30.53
C THR A 47 -4.23 2.04 -30.41
N ASP A 48 -5.50 1.67 -30.27
CA ASP A 48 -5.92 0.25 -30.17
C ASP A 48 -5.48 -0.56 -31.39
N GLU A 49 -5.48 0.04 -32.59
CA GLU A 49 -4.98 -0.57 -33.82
C GLU A 49 -3.47 -0.85 -33.74
N GLU A 50 -2.68 0.10 -33.22
CA GLU A 50 -1.25 -0.11 -32.99
C GLU A 50 -1.02 -1.19 -31.93
N ILE A 51 -1.85 -1.27 -30.89
CA ILE A 51 -1.76 -2.29 -29.85
C ILE A 51 -2.01 -3.68 -30.46
N GLU A 52 -3.05 -3.84 -31.26
CA GLU A 52 -3.41 -5.13 -31.87
C GLU A 52 -2.34 -5.58 -32.88
N LEU A 53 -1.88 -4.67 -33.73
CA LEU A 53 -0.81 -4.94 -34.68
C LEU A 53 0.49 -5.36 -33.96
N ARG A 54 0.79 -4.75 -32.82
CA ARG A 54 1.95 -5.12 -32.00
C ARG A 54 1.75 -6.45 -31.27
N ARG A 55 0.55 -6.75 -30.76
CA ARG A 55 0.24 -8.07 -30.19
C ARG A 55 0.41 -9.19 -31.21
N ALA A 56 0.03 -8.96 -32.46
CA ALA A 56 0.21 -9.96 -33.53
C ALA A 56 1.70 -10.22 -33.87
N GLN A 57 2.58 -9.23 -33.64
CA GLN A 57 4.03 -9.37 -33.84
C GLN A 57 4.74 -10.03 -32.64
N ILE A 58 4.17 -9.90 -31.45
CA ILE A 58 4.65 -10.52 -30.22
C ILE A 58 4.03 -11.92 -30.17
N GLY A 59 4.80 -12.96 -30.50
CA GLY A 59 4.34 -14.35 -30.36
C GLY A 59 3.89 -14.68 -28.93
N THR A 60 3.41 -15.90 -28.71
CA THR A 60 2.94 -16.34 -27.38
C THR A 60 4.05 -16.20 -26.34
N LEU A 61 3.97 -15.16 -25.52
CA LEU A 61 4.90 -14.93 -24.42
C LEU A 61 4.64 -16.01 -23.35
N LYS A 62 5.67 -16.79 -23.03
CA LYS A 62 5.69 -17.59 -21.81
C LYS A 62 5.75 -16.62 -20.63
N ASP A 63 4.88 -16.80 -19.64
CA ASP A 63 4.81 -16.00 -18.41
C ASP A 63 4.45 -14.51 -18.60
N VAL A 64 3.30 -14.24 -19.24
CA VAL A 64 2.74 -12.89 -19.34
C VAL A 64 2.47 -12.32 -17.95
N PRO A 65 3.06 -11.17 -17.57
CA PRO A 65 2.87 -10.61 -16.25
C PRO A 65 1.44 -10.10 -16.10
N VAL A 66 0.74 -10.59 -15.07
CA VAL A 66 -0.52 -10.02 -14.62
C VAL A 66 -0.23 -8.79 -13.74
N VAL A 67 -0.67 -7.62 -14.17
CA VAL A 67 -0.31 -6.34 -13.53
C VAL A 67 -1.50 -5.77 -12.74
N CYS A 68 -1.23 -5.27 -11.53
CA CYS A 68 -2.12 -4.41 -10.77
C CYS A 68 -1.48 -3.03 -10.59
N PHE A 69 -2.28 -2.00 -10.35
CA PHE A 69 -1.81 -0.63 -10.22
C PHE A 69 -2.32 0.01 -8.93
N SER A 70 -1.47 0.83 -8.29
CA SER A 70 -1.78 1.65 -7.12
C SER A 70 -1.34 3.10 -7.35
N GLY A 71 -2.17 4.08 -6.94
CA GLY A 71 -1.90 5.51 -7.12
C GLY A 71 -2.46 6.18 -8.39
N PHE A 72 -3.11 5.39 -9.26
CA PHE A 72 -3.71 5.87 -10.52
C PHE A 72 -5.19 6.23 -10.36
N THR A 73 -5.70 7.16 -11.16
CA THR A 73 -7.11 7.55 -11.17
C THR A 73 -8.01 6.43 -11.74
N PRO A 74 -9.33 6.43 -11.46
CA PRO A 74 -10.27 5.47 -12.05
C PRO A 74 -10.25 5.45 -13.58
N GLU A 75 -10.10 6.62 -14.22
CA GLU A 75 -10.07 6.75 -15.68
C GLU A 75 -8.79 6.11 -16.26
N GLU A 76 -7.64 6.34 -15.60
CA GLU A 76 -6.38 5.64 -15.89
C GLU A 76 -6.48 4.14 -15.57
N LYS A 77 -7.46 3.74 -14.74
CA LYS A 77 -7.71 2.35 -14.36
C LYS A 77 -8.52 1.57 -15.41
N ASP A 78 -9.49 2.19 -16.04
CA ASP A 78 -10.33 1.50 -17.04
C ASP A 78 -9.56 1.22 -18.34
N ALA A 79 -8.54 2.02 -18.66
CA ALA A 79 -7.76 1.88 -19.89
C ALA A 79 -6.73 0.72 -19.89
N LEU A 80 -6.50 0.01 -18.77
CA LEU A 80 -5.52 -1.10 -18.74
C LEU A 80 -6.19 -2.42 -18.32
N GLN A 81 -6.02 -3.44 -19.14
CA GLN A 81 -6.31 -4.84 -18.80
C GLN A 81 -5.45 -5.23 -17.58
N ARG A 82 -6.08 -5.39 -16.41
CA ARG A 82 -5.37 -5.53 -15.13
C ARG A 82 -6.03 -6.57 -14.22
N ALA A 83 -5.26 -7.08 -13.27
CA ALA A 83 -5.84 -7.78 -12.13
C ALA A 83 -6.61 -6.81 -11.23
N LYS A 84 -7.82 -7.22 -10.84
CA LYS A 84 -8.66 -6.47 -9.89
C LYS A 84 -8.05 -6.51 -8.48
N ASN A 85 -7.51 -7.67 -8.10
CA ASN A 85 -6.94 -7.92 -6.79
C ASN A 85 -5.42 -8.09 -6.87
N VAL A 86 -4.72 -7.78 -5.78
CA VAL A 86 -3.26 -7.98 -5.69
C VAL A 86 -2.90 -9.46 -5.60
N GLN A 87 -3.79 -10.30 -5.07
CA GLN A 87 -3.59 -11.74 -4.96
C GLN A 87 -3.37 -12.41 -6.32
N ASP A 88 -4.11 -11.98 -7.33
CA ASP A 88 -4.08 -12.52 -8.69
C ASP A 88 -2.98 -11.90 -9.56
N CYS A 89 -2.32 -10.84 -9.08
CA CYS A 89 -1.28 -10.17 -9.84
C CYS A 89 0.11 -10.78 -9.60
N SER A 90 0.99 -10.64 -10.58
CA SER A 90 2.42 -10.92 -10.46
C SER A 90 3.20 -9.65 -10.10
N HIS A 91 2.74 -8.50 -10.60
CA HIS A 91 3.37 -7.20 -10.44
C HIS A 91 2.37 -6.18 -9.89
N LEU A 92 2.81 -5.37 -8.93
CA LEU A 92 2.15 -4.14 -8.52
C LEU A 92 2.98 -2.96 -9.04
N VAL A 93 2.42 -2.21 -9.98
CA VAL A 93 3.01 -0.95 -10.46
C VAL A 93 2.54 0.18 -9.55
N VAL A 94 3.49 0.91 -8.99
CA VAL A 94 3.26 2.01 -8.03
C VAL A 94 3.90 3.29 -8.52
N LEU A 95 3.26 4.42 -8.23
CA LEU A 95 3.80 5.76 -8.53
C LEU A 95 4.63 6.34 -7.40
N ASN A 96 4.25 5.98 -6.18
CA ASN A 96 4.90 6.34 -4.95
C ASN A 96 4.71 5.19 -3.95
N LEU A 97 5.46 5.21 -2.85
CA LEU A 97 5.40 4.19 -1.80
C LEU A 97 4.53 4.60 -0.62
N TRP A 98 3.41 5.29 -0.89
CA TRP A 98 2.40 5.54 0.13
C TRP A 98 1.82 4.22 0.66
N ARG A 99 1.55 4.19 1.97
CA ARG A 99 1.03 3.02 2.69
C ARG A 99 -0.44 2.75 2.35
N THR A 100 -0.69 2.27 1.13
CA THR A 100 -2.00 1.79 0.69
C THR A 100 -2.16 0.30 1.01
N MET A 101 -3.41 -0.17 1.14
CA MET A 101 -3.68 -1.59 1.32
C MET A 101 -3.06 -2.46 0.21
N LYS A 102 -3.13 -2.00 -1.05
CA LYS A 102 -2.53 -2.72 -2.18
C LYS A 102 -1.02 -2.88 -2.04
N LEU A 103 -0.31 -1.85 -1.58
CA LEU A 103 1.13 -1.93 -1.36
C LEU A 103 1.45 -2.95 -0.25
N LEU A 104 0.74 -2.86 0.88
CA LEU A 104 0.95 -3.77 2.00
C LEU A 104 0.63 -5.23 1.64
N GLU A 105 -0.46 -5.49 0.92
CA GLU A 105 -0.81 -6.80 0.39
C GLU A 105 0.27 -7.34 -0.56
N ALA A 106 0.77 -6.51 -1.47
CA ALA A 106 1.82 -6.91 -2.41
C ALA A 106 3.10 -7.29 -1.69
N VAL A 107 3.48 -6.53 -0.65
CA VAL A 107 4.64 -6.85 0.19
C VAL A 107 4.43 -8.15 0.95
N ALA A 108 3.29 -8.32 1.63
CA ALA A 108 2.96 -9.54 2.36
C ALA A 108 2.95 -10.81 1.49
N LEU A 109 2.52 -10.67 0.23
CA LEU A 109 2.47 -11.76 -0.74
C LEU A 109 3.78 -11.95 -1.52
N GLY A 110 4.78 -11.09 -1.33
CA GLY A 110 6.04 -11.16 -2.05
C GLY A 110 5.93 -10.81 -3.55
N LYS A 111 4.93 -10.04 -3.97
CA LYS A 111 4.72 -9.63 -5.38
C LYS A 111 5.83 -8.67 -5.83
N ASN A 112 6.10 -8.61 -7.13
CA ASN A 112 7.05 -7.62 -7.67
C ASN A 112 6.45 -6.22 -7.55
N VAL A 113 7.06 -5.33 -6.75
CA VAL A 113 6.60 -3.94 -6.61
C VAL A 113 7.53 -3.04 -7.42
N VAL A 114 7.06 -2.59 -8.58
CA VAL A 114 7.87 -1.88 -9.58
C VAL A 114 7.37 -0.47 -9.83
N GLY A 115 8.27 0.41 -10.26
CA GLY A 115 7.92 1.77 -10.70
C GLY A 115 7.30 1.80 -12.10
N PRO A 116 6.77 2.96 -12.55
CA PRO A 116 6.18 3.10 -13.89
C PRO A 116 7.20 2.89 -15.01
N ASN A 117 8.50 3.12 -14.74
CA ASN A 117 9.57 2.94 -15.72
C ASN A 117 9.66 1.50 -16.25
N TRP A 118 9.27 0.51 -15.44
CA TRP A 118 9.22 -0.88 -15.88
C TRP A 118 8.28 -1.08 -17.07
N VAL A 119 7.13 -0.39 -17.03
CA VAL A 119 6.14 -0.44 -18.12
C VAL A 119 6.63 0.35 -19.33
N THR A 120 7.17 1.56 -19.12
CA THR A 120 7.61 2.42 -20.23
C THR A 120 8.82 1.85 -20.96
N ASP A 121 9.80 1.33 -20.24
CA ASP A 121 11.01 0.75 -20.82
C ASP A 121 10.70 -0.58 -21.47
N GLY A 122 9.84 -1.40 -20.85
CA GLY A 122 9.40 -2.65 -21.48
C GLY A 122 8.67 -2.40 -22.81
N TYR A 123 7.84 -1.36 -22.85
CA TYR A 123 7.18 -0.93 -24.09
C TYR A 123 8.19 -0.42 -25.14
N ARG A 124 9.17 0.40 -24.76
CA ARG A 124 10.18 0.95 -25.68
C ARG A 124 11.12 -0.11 -26.24
N CYS A 125 11.62 -0.98 -25.36
CA CYS A 125 12.60 -2.01 -25.71
C CYS A 125 11.97 -3.29 -26.26
N ARG A 126 10.63 -3.40 -26.23
CA ARG A 126 9.85 -4.56 -26.70
C ARG A 126 10.20 -5.86 -25.97
N VAL A 127 10.57 -5.75 -24.70
CA VAL A 127 10.91 -6.89 -23.83
C VAL A 127 10.30 -6.66 -22.46
N ILE A 128 10.01 -7.71 -21.70
CA ILE A 128 9.63 -7.58 -20.29
C ILE A 128 10.92 -7.42 -19.49
N PRO A 129 11.19 -6.25 -18.87
CA PRO A 129 12.42 -6.06 -18.12
C PRO A 129 12.44 -6.92 -16.85
N ASP A 130 13.64 -7.27 -16.37
CA ASP A 130 13.77 -7.96 -15.08
C ASP A 130 13.21 -7.10 -13.96
N SER A 131 12.19 -7.62 -13.27
CA SER A 131 11.51 -6.95 -12.18
C SER A 131 12.45 -6.59 -11.03
N LEU A 132 13.53 -7.36 -10.80
CA LEU A 132 14.49 -7.12 -9.72
C LEU A 132 15.25 -5.81 -9.88
N ASP A 133 15.50 -5.37 -11.11
CA ASP A 133 16.22 -4.13 -11.42
C ASP A 133 15.29 -2.90 -11.40
N TYR A 134 13.99 -3.14 -11.50
CA TYR A 134 12.95 -2.11 -11.58
C TYR A 134 12.10 -1.97 -10.31
N PHE A 135 12.54 -2.56 -9.19
CA PHE A 135 11.88 -2.39 -7.90
C PHE A 135 11.71 -0.90 -7.59
N ALA A 136 10.50 -0.52 -7.18
CA ALA A 136 10.24 0.84 -6.73
C ALA A 136 11.16 1.18 -5.54
N ARG A 137 11.64 2.42 -5.50
CA ARG A 137 12.49 2.92 -4.42
C ARG A 137 12.03 4.31 -4.02
N ASP A 138 12.06 4.54 -2.71
CA ASP A 138 11.78 5.83 -2.09
C ASP A 138 12.79 5.99 -0.96
N GLU A 139 13.96 6.55 -1.28
CA GLU A 139 15.10 6.60 -0.34
C GLU A 139 14.77 7.41 0.92
N GLU A 140 13.91 8.42 0.81
CA GLU A 140 13.47 9.23 1.93
C GLU A 140 12.61 8.39 2.88
N ASN A 141 11.55 7.75 2.37
CA ASN A 141 10.68 6.91 3.21
C ASN A 141 11.41 5.67 3.73
N GLU A 142 12.26 5.02 2.92
CA GLU A 142 13.08 3.88 3.37
C GLU A 142 13.98 4.27 4.55
N LYS A 143 14.60 5.45 4.50
CA LYS A 143 15.42 5.99 5.59
C LYS A 143 14.59 6.35 6.83
N VAL A 144 13.43 6.99 6.65
CA VAL A 144 12.54 7.40 7.76
C VAL A 144 11.99 6.19 8.50
N PHE A 145 11.53 5.17 7.77
CA PHE A 145 10.92 3.97 8.35
C PHE A 145 11.93 2.86 8.66
N GLY A 146 13.18 2.99 8.21
CA GLY A 146 14.24 2.02 8.47
C GLY A 146 14.00 0.67 7.78
N TYR A 147 13.55 0.66 6.53
CA TYR A 147 13.30 -0.56 5.77
C TYR A 147 13.87 -0.48 4.35
N ASN A 148 13.98 -1.62 3.68
CA ASN A 148 14.25 -1.68 2.24
C ASN A 148 13.15 -2.48 1.55
N LEU A 149 12.45 -1.88 0.60
CA LEU A 149 11.28 -2.51 -0.02
C LEU A 149 11.63 -3.81 -0.73
N LYS A 150 12.68 -3.80 -1.56
CA LYS A 150 13.15 -4.98 -2.30
C LYS A 150 13.48 -6.13 -1.34
N TYR A 151 14.22 -5.84 -0.28
CA TYR A 151 14.57 -6.84 0.72
C TYR A 151 13.34 -7.38 1.46
N SER A 152 12.42 -6.51 1.89
CA SER A 152 11.18 -6.91 2.57
C SER A 152 10.32 -7.85 1.72
N VAL A 153 10.16 -7.54 0.43
CA VAL A 153 9.42 -8.37 -0.53
C VAL A 153 10.09 -9.71 -0.73
N LEU A 154 11.42 -9.74 -0.92
CA LEU A 154 12.16 -10.99 -1.11
C LEU A 154 12.10 -11.88 0.14
N LYS A 155 12.17 -11.28 1.33
CA LYS A 155 12.01 -12.00 2.60
C LYS A 155 10.62 -12.63 2.72
N ALA A 156 9.57 -11.92 2.32
CA ALA A 156 8.19 -12.42 2.34
C ALA A 156 7.94 -13.61 1.38
N ARG A 157 8.76 -13.76 0.33
CA ARG A 157 8.73 -14.95 -0.55
C ARG A 157 9.29 -16.19 0.13
N TYR A 158 10.27 -16.02 1.01
CA TYR A 158 10.92 -17.13 1.71
C TYR A 158 10.13 -17.59 2.92
N ARG A 159 9.64 -16.62 3.73
CA ARG A 159 8.83 -16.91 4.91
C ARG A 159 7.71 -15.88 5.05
N LYS A 160 6.51 -16.36 5.32
CA LYS A 160 5.36 -15.51 5.64
C LYS A 160 5.66 -14.73 6.92
N LEU A 161 5.38 -13.42 6.89
CA LEU A 161 5.79 -12.49 7.95
C LEU A 161 5.20 -12.88 9.31
N PHE A 162 3.93 -13.28 9.30
CA PHE A 162 3.16 -13.61 10.49
C PHE A 162 2.92 -15.12 10.65
N GLN A 163 3.77 -15.94 10.02
CA GLN A 163 3.71 -17.38 10.18
C GLN A 163 3.76 -17.76 11.66
N ASP A 164 2.82 -18.59 12.08
CA ASP A 164 2.65 -19.08 13.46
C ASP A 164 2.36 -17.98 14.49
N VAL A 165 1.90 -16.81 14.05
CA VAL A 165 1.49 -15.69 14.91
C VAL A 165 -0.03 -15.54 14.95
N THR A 166 -0.57 -15.47 16.16
CA THR A 166 -1.99 -15.23 16.40
C THR A 166 -2.21 -13.76 16.75
N PHE A 167 -3.29 -13.18 16.22
CA PHE A 167 -3.67 -11.79 16.43
C PHE A 167 -5.07 -11.72 17.02
N TYR A 168 -5.32 -10.72 17.85
CA TYR A 168 -6.66 -10.23 18.11
C TYR A 168 -6.71 -8.72 17.80
N LEU A 169 -7.75 -8.33 17.08
CA LEU A 169 -8.01 -6.95 16.70
C LEU A 169 -9.19 -6.44 17.53
N SER A 170 -9.03 -5.28 18.15
CA SER A 170 -10.16 -4.64 18.82
C SER A 170 -11.20 -4.12 17.79
N PRO A 171 -12.48 -3.93 18.18
CA PRO A 171 -13.54 -3.58 17.22
C PRO A 171 -13.31 -2.27 16.45
N SER A 172 -12.71 -1.27 17.09
CA SER A 172 -12.61 0.10 16.58
C SER A 172 -11.30 0.38 15.85
N VAL A 173 -10.48 -0.64 15.54
CA VAL A 173 -9.18 -0.45 14.87
C VAL A 173 -9.30 0.24 13.51
N GLU A 174 -8.31 1.09 13.21
CA GLU A 174 -8.17 1.77 11.92
C GLU A 174 -7.02 1.14 11.11
N PRO A 175 -7.13 0.99 9.78
CA PRO A 175 -8.14 1.57 8.89
C PRO A 175 -9.52 0.90 8.96
N SER A 176 -9.60 -0.42 9.03
CA SER A 176 -10.81 -1.15 9.43
C SER A 176 -10.45 -2.56 9.87
N HIS A 177 -11.25 -3.14 10.76
CA HIS A 177 -11.06 -4.52 11.22
C HIS A 177 -10.94 -5.50 10.04
N THR A 178 -11.87 -5.44 9.08
CA THR A 178 -11.88 -6.33 7.90
C THR A 178 -10.60 -6.21 7.06
N GLN A 179 -10.11 -5.00 6.82
CA GLN A 179 -8.90 -4.78 6.04
C GLN A 179 -7.65 -5.29 6.75
N LEU A 180 -7.54 -5.04 8.06
CA LEU A 180 -6.42 -5.54 8.85
C LEU A 180 -6.45 -7.06 8.98
N SER A 181 -7.63 -7.67 9.18
CA SER A 181 -7.76 -9.13 9.21
C SER A 181 -7.28 -9.76 7.91
N LEU A 182 -7.75 -9.25 6.77
CA LEU A 182 -7.32 -9.72 5.46
C LEU A 182 -5.80 -9.61 5.28
N LEU A 183 -5.21 -8.48 5.66
CA LEU A 183 -3.77 -8.27 5.52
C LEU A 183 -2.95 -9.24 6.39
N ILE A 184 -3.38 -9.47 7.63
CA ILE A 184 -2.74 -10.41 8.57
C ILE A 184 -2.79 -11.83 8.00
N GLU A 185 -3.96 -12.26 7.53
CA GLU A 185 -4.16 -13.59 6.93
C GLU A 185 -3.31 -13.78 5.67
N LEU A 186 -3.22 -12.78 4.79
CA LEU A 186 -2.36 -12.83 3.60
C LEU A 186 -0.86 -12.93 3.94
N ALA A 187 -0.48 -12.32 5.06
CA ALA A 187 0.87 -12.40 5.63
C ALA A 187 1.11 -13.67 6.45
N GLY A 188 0.15 -14.60 6.51
CA GLY A 188 0.25 -15.93 7.14
C GLY A 188 -0.10 -15.98 8.62
N GLY A 189 -0.67 -14.92 9.18
CA GLY A 189 -1.13 -14.88 10.57
C GLY A 189 -2.57 -15.39 10.73
N THR A 190 -2.96 -15.65 11.97
CA THR A 190 -4.32 -16.05 12.34
C THR A 190 -4.99 -14.94 13.14
N VAL A 191 -6.26 -14.62 12.86
CA VAL A 191 -7.01 -13.59 13.61
C VAL A 191 -8.12 -14.23 14.43
N LEU A 192 -8.11 -13.97 15.74
CA LEU A 192 -9.16 -14.38 16.67
C LEU A 192 -10.42 -13.55 16.43
N ARG A 193 -11.57 -14.24 16.38
CA ARG A 193 -12.88 -13.60 16.23
C ARG A 193 -13.39 -12.98 17.53
N GLU A 194 -13.02 -13.60 18.65
CA GLU A 194 -13.46 -13.21 19.97
C GLU A 194 -12.29 -12.69 20.78
N ARG A 195 -12.59 -11.82 21.75
CA ARG A 195 -11.59 -11.32 22.67
C ARG A 195 -10.99 -12.50 23.45
N PRO A 196 -9.64 -12.66 23.46
CA PRO A 196 -9.02 -13.70 24.24
C PRO A 196 -9.35 -13.52 25.73
N GLN A 197 -9.66 -14.62 26.40
CA GLN A 197 -9.91 -14.63 27.83
C GLN A 197 -8.59 -14.82 28.59
N PRO A 198 -8.47 -14.36 29.85
CA PRO A 198 -7.23 -14.46 30.62
C PRO A 198 -6.60 -15.87 30.63
N PRO A 199 -7.35 -16.99 30.78
CA PRO A 199 -6.77 -18.33 30.74
C PRO A 199 -6.07 -18.66 29.41
N TYR A 200 -6.63 -18.22 28.29
CA TYR A 200 -6.03 -18.42 26.96
C TYR A 200 -4.75 -17.59 26.80
N VAL A 201 -4.75 -16.34 27.30
CA VAL A 201 -3.55 -15.50 27.27
C VAL A 201 -2.42 -16.12 28.10
N ILE A 202 -2.73 -16.62 29.30
CA ILE A 202 -1.76 -17.32 30.16
C ILE A 202 -1.21 -18.55 29.44
N GLN A 203 -2.08 -19.36 28.82
CA GLN A 203 -1.66 -20.51 28.03
C GLN A 203 -0.70 -20.11 26.91
N CYS A 204 -0.97 -19.04 26.16
CA CYS A 204 -0.07 -18.56 25.11
C CYS A 204 1.31 -18.18 25.66
N ILE A 205 1.38 -17.59 26.86
CA ILE A 205 2.65 -17.26 27.52
C ILE A 205 3.40 -18.53 27.91
N GLU A 206 2.72 -19.48 28.57
CA GLU A 206 3.31 -20.74 29.02
C GLU A 206 3.84 -21.60 27.87
N THR A 207 3.16 -21.58 26.71
CA THR A 207 3.57 -22.33 25.53
C THR A 207 4.48 -21.54 24.59
N GLU A 208 4.89 -20.32 24.95
CA GLU A 208 5.65 -19.40 24.10
C GLU A 208 5.02 -19.16 22.72
N SER A 209 3.69 -19.23 22.64
CA SER A 209 2.93 -19.00 21.41
C SER A 209 2.69 -17.50 21.22
N PRO A 210 3.16 -16.88 20.12
CA PRO A 210 3.05 -15.44 19.95
C PRO A 210 1.60 -15.00 19.70
N LEU A 211 1.05 -14.25 20.66
CA LEU A 211 -0.25 -13.58 20.57
C LEU A 211 -0.03 -12.05 20.54
N LEU A 212 -0.44 -11.40 19.45
CA LEU A 212 -0.37 -9.96 19.28
C LEU A 212 -1.76 -9.33 19.39
N LEU A 213 -1.87 -8.29 20.20
CA LEU A 213 -3.10 -7.54 20.42
C LEU A 213 -2.96 -6.18 19.75
N VAL A 214 -3.84 -5.89 18.78
CA VAL A 214 -3.85 -4.61 18.07
C VAL A 214 -5.13 -3.87 18.46
N SER A 215 -4.95 -2.68 19.01
CA SER A 215 -6.02 -1.83 19.51
C SER A 215 -5.69 -0.36 19.30
N ASN A 216 -6.65 0.50 19.60
CA ASN A 216 -6.46 1.94 19.70
C ASN A 216 -6.94 2.47 21.06
N ASP A 217 -6.81 3.78 21.26
CA ASP A 217 -7.16 4.47 22.50
C ASP A 217 -8.65 4.34 22.87
N SER A 218 -9.54 4.20 21.88
CA SER A 218 -10.98 4.04 22.10
C SER A 218 -11.33 2.72 22.77
N ASP A 219 -10.55 1.67 22.49
CA ASP A 219 -10.81 0.31 22.95
C ASP A 219 -9.95 -0.11 24.15
N VAL A 220 -9.21 0.82 24.76
CA VAL A 220 -8.33 0.53 25.92
C VAL A 220 -9.09 -0.16 27.06
N HIS A 221 -10.33 0.26 27.31
CA HIS A 221 -11.20 -0.34 28.33
C HIS A 221 -11.47 -1.84 28.08
N LEU A 222 -11.42 -2.30 26.82
CA LEU A 222 -11.55 -3.72 26.46
C LEU A 222 -10.29 -4.51 26.76
N LEU A 223 -9.14 -3.88 26.98
CA LEU A 223 -7.86 -4.56 27.23
C LEU A 223 -7.32 -4.33 28.65
N GLN A 224 -8.07 -3.62 29.49
CA GLN A 224 -7.65 -3.26 30.85
C GLN A 224 -7.35 -4.47 31.76
N TYR A 225 -8.00 -5.60 31.53
CA TYR A 225 -7.69 -6.84 32.25
C TYR A 225 -6.24 -7.31 32.07
N LEU A 226 -5.59 -6.96 30.94
CA LEU A 226 -4.19 -7.32 30.70
C LEU A 226 -3.24 -6.45 31.53
N THR A 227 -3.57 -5.16 31.68
CA THR A 227 -2.81 -4.25 32.54
C THR A 227 -2.98 -4.58 34.01
N ASP A 228 -4.17 -5.03 34.40
CA ASP A 228 -4.48 -5.41 35.79
C ASP A 228 -3.79 -6.72 36.20
N CYS A 229 -3.52 -7.62 35.25
CA CYS A 229 -2.78 -8.86 35.47
C CYS A 229 -1.25 -8.66 35.63
N GLY A 230 -0.75 -7.41 35.66
CA GLY A 230 0.68 -7.14 35.88
C GLY A 230 1.58 -7.45 34.67
N MET A 231 1.00 -7.64 33.49
CA MET A 231 1.71 -7.82 32.23
C MET A 231 2.23 -6.46 31.75
N ARG A 232 3.39 -6.04 32.24
CA ARG A 232 4.16 -4.90 31.73
C ARG A 232 5.30 -5.36 30.84
#